data_AF-A0A6M3KZB8-F1
#
_entry.id   AF-A0A6M3KZB8-F1
#
_cell.length_a   1.000
_cell.length_b   1.000
_cell.length_c   1.000
_cell.angle_alpha   90.00
_cell.angle_beta   90.00
_cell.angle_gamma   90.00
#
_symmetry.space_group_name_H-M   'P 1'
#
loop_
_entity.id
_entity.type
_entity.pdbx_description
1 polymer ?
#
loop_
_entity_poly.entity_id
_entity_poly.type
_entity_poly.pdbx_seq_one_letter_code
_entity_poly.pdbx_strand_id
1 'polypeptide(L)'
;MEVVKYDITDAKIAEMESIYMSLAITDLEDKEQFDAVHSARMTVKGKRVEVEKRRKELKADALAYGKLVDTEAKRITGKLEPIENHLDREERKVTDEQKRIKEIADRLEREMIDRRMESLSSFGDNRPFFEVAAMDDGTFEMILAAAHAKYEAEKKRLADEEVARKAESERLERVRLEQEAEAARLAEVQLKIDEQERKWREELTEANRIERESIEAERRKIAEANAKIEAEKKALEDDKRKEQERKDREIFEAQAKENAWIAAEGAAAEKAQREAREAKEKAEKEVFEKARADALEPDKHRLVRYGKALMDVPRPELKDKEAKEILVYATGAVYQILKNIAKQAEELK
;
A
#
# COMPACT_ATOMS: atom_id res chain seq x y z
N MET A 1 73.25 -88.66 73.27
CA MET A 1 72.29 -88.18 74.30
C MET A 1 72.66 -88.85 75.59
N GLU A 2 73.08 -88.06 76.58
CA GLU A 2 73.36 -88.60 77.91
C GLU A 2 72.03 -89.01 78.53
N VAL A 3 71.89 -90.30 78.83
CA VAL A 3 70.65 -90.87 79.37
C VAL A 3 70.45 -90.31 80.77
N VAL A 4 69.28 -89.72 81.04
CA VAL A 4 68.94 -89.24 82.38
C VAL A 4 68.83 -90.45 83.32
N LYS A 5 69.80 -90.58 84.22
CA LYS A 5 69.86 -91.68 85.18
C LYS A 5 69.18 -91.30 86.50
N TYR A 6 68.22 -92.12 86.90
CA TYR A 6 67.65 -92.14 88.25
C TYR A 6 68.21 -93.33 89.02
N ASP A 7 68.30 -93.20 90.35
CA ASP A 7 68.86 -94.25 91.21
C ASP A 7 67.93 -95.47 91.32
N ILE A 8 66.62 -95.27 91.13
CA ILE A 8 65.65 -96.35 91.04
C ILE A 8 65.55 -96.86 89.59
N THR A 9 65.70 -98.18 89.42
CA THR A 9 65.63 -98.86 88.13
C THR A 9 64.29 -99.55 87.96
N ASP A 10 63.86 -99.76 86.71
CA ASP A 10 62.63 -100.49 86.40
C ASP A 10 62.62 -101.90 87.01
N ALA A 11 63.78 -102.57 87.02
CA ALA A 11 63.93 -103.88 87.66
C ALA A 11 63.65 -103.84 89.17
N LYS A 12 64.11 -102.79 89.87
CA LYS A 12 63.84 -102.64 91.31
C LYS A 12 62.40 -102.25 91.58
N ILE A 13 61.78 -101.47 90.70
CA ILE A 13 60.34 -101.16 90.77
C ILE A 13 59.52 -102.44 90.63
N ALA A 14 59.83 -103.29 89.65
CA ALA A 14 59.15 -104.56 89.44
C ALA A 14 59.32 -105.53 90.63
N GLU A 15 60.51 -105.56 91.25
CA GLU A 15 60.75 -106.32 92.48
C GLU A 15 59.89 -105.79 93.65
N MET A 16 59.89 -104.48 93.87
CA MET A 16 59.07 -103.83 94.90
C MET A 16 57.57 -104.06 94.65
N GLU A 17 57.13 -104.04 93.39
CA GLU A 17 55.75 -104.33 92.99
C GLU A 17 55.37 -105.77 93.35
N SER A 18 56.18 -106.75 92.94
CA SER A 18 55.96 -108.18 93.24
C SER A 18 55.85 -108.45 94.75
N ILE A 19 56.75 -107.87 95.54
CA ILE A 19 56.78 -108.08 96.99
C ILE A 19 55.64 -107.30 97.67
N TYR A 20 55.55 -105.98 97.44
CA TYR A 20 54.66 -105.12 98.22
C TYR A 20 53.20 -105.19 97.80
N MET A 21 52.88 -105.56 96.56
CA MET A 21 51.48 -105.77 96.15
C MET A 21 50.86 -107.05 96.69
N SER A 22 51.69 -108.00 97.14
CA SER A 22 51.20 -109.19 97.84
C SER A 22 50.83 -108.94 99.31
N LEU A 23 51.24 -107.80 99.88
CA LEU A 23 50.92 -107.44 101.26
C LEU A 23 49.45 -107.01 101.36
N ALA A 24 48.70 -107.67 102.24
CA ALA A 24 47.31 -107.35 102.55
C ALA A 24 47.10 -107.36 104.06
N ILE A 25 46.28 -106.43 104.55
CA ILE A 25 45.80 -106.44 105.93
C ILE A 25 44.48 -107.21 105.94
N THR A 26 44.48 -108.37 106.58
CA THR A 26 43.34 -109.29 106.67
C THR A 26 42.62 -109.20 108.03
N ASP A 27 43.34 -108.74 109.06
CA ASP A 27 42.82 -108.44 110.39
C ASP A 27 43.16 -106.98 110.75
N LEU A 28 42.15 -106.23 111.17
CA LEU A 28 42.27 -104.81 111.50
C LEU A 28 42.96 -104.55 112.84
N GLU A 29 43.06 -105.56 113.70
CA GLU A 29 43.76 -105.46 114.99
C GLU A 29 45.20 -106.00 114.91
N ASP A 30 45.60 -106.61 113.78
CA ASP A 30 46.95 -107.10 113.56
C ASP A 30 47.92 -105.97 113.22
N LYS A 31 48.66 -105.58 114.26
CA LYS A 31 49.67 -104.53 114.18
C LYS A 31 50.86 -104.89 113.28
N GLU A 32 51.21 -106.17 113.16
CA GLU A 32 52.35 -106.59 112.32
C GLU A 32 52.02 -106.43 110.83
N GLN A 33 50.81 -106.80 110.41
CA GLN A 33 50.34 -106.60 109.03
C GLN A 33 50.26 -105.10 108.68
N PHE A 34 49.74 -104.28 109.60
CA PHE A 34 49.71 -102.83 109.41
C PHE A 34 51.10 -102.23 109.28
N ASP A 35 52.03 -102.59 110.18
CA ASP A 35 53.40 -102.08 110.19
C ASP A 35 54.15 -102.48 108.91
N ALA A 36 53.92 -103.69 108.38
CA ALA A 36 54.49 -104.15 107.11
C ALA A 36 53.99 -103.32 105.90
N VAL A 37 52.68 -103.12 105.76
CA VAL A 37 52.10 -102.30 104.68
C VAL A 37 52.51 -100.83 104.81
N HIS A 38 52.50 -100.29 106.03
CA HIS A 38 52.91 -98.92 106.29
C HIS A 38 54.38 -98.70 105.88
N SER A 39 55.26 -99.61 106.28
CA SER A 39 56.70 -99.55 105.97
C SER A 39 56.97 -99.67 104.46
N ALA A 40 56.27 -100.58 103.77
CA ALA A 40 56.33 -100.70 102.31
C ALA A 40 55.89 -99.40 101.61
N ARG A 41 54.77 -98.80 102.05
CA ARG A 41 54.28 -97.52 101.53
C ARG A 41 55.26 -96.38 101.78
N MET A 42 55.87 -96.30 102.96
CA MET A 42 56.86 -95.26 103.27
C MET A 42 58.09 -95.40 102.38
N THR A 43 58.53 -96.64 102.11
CA THR A 43 59.64 -96.92 101.19
C THR A 43 59.33 -96.46 99.76
N VAL A 44 58.17 -96.83 99.20
CA VAL A 44 57.73 -96.40 97.85
C VAL A 44 57.59 -94.88 97.77
N LYS A 45 56.96 -94.26 98.78
CA LYS A 45 56.83 -92.79 98.86
C LYS A 45 58.20 -92.12 98.91
N GLY A 46 59.15 -92.68 99.67
CA GLY A 46 60.53 -92.20 99.74
C GLY A 46 61.19 -92.20 98.36
N LYS A 47 61.11 -93.31 97.63
CA LYS A 47 61.62 -93.42 96.25
C LYS A 47 60.98 -92.42 95.29
N ARG A 48 59.67 -92.18 95.38
CA ARG A 48 59.01 -91.14 94.57
C ARG A 48 59.52 -89.73 94.88
N VAL A 49 59.80 -89.42 96.15
CA VAL A 49 60.37 -88.13 96.55
C VAL A 49 61.81 -87.97 96.05
N GLU A 50 62.62 -89.04 96.11
CA GLU A 50 63.98 -89.07 95.56
C GLU A 50 63.99 -88.75 94.06
N VAL A 51 63.07 -89.34 93.27
CA VAL A 51 62.92 -89.04 91.83
C VAL A 51 62.62 -87.56 91.60
N GLU A 52 61.69 -86.98 92.35
CA GLU A 52 61.36 -85.55 92.19
C GLU A 52 62.52 -84.64 92.59
N LYS A 53 63.25 -84.98 93.65
CA LYS A 53 64.46 -84.27 94.05
C LYS A 53 65.51 -84.32 92.94
N ARG A 54 65.76 -85.52 92.39
CA ARG A 54 66.70 -85.71 91.29
C ARG A 54 66.30 -84.94 90.04
N ARG A 55 65.01 -84.89 89.69
CA ARG A 55 64.51 -84.08 88.57
C ARG A 55 64.83 -82.59 88.74
N LYS A 56 64.63 -82.05 89.95
CA LYS A 56 64.94 -80.65 90.27
C LYS A 56 66.44 -80.38 90.19
N GLU A 57 67.26 -81.28 90.74
CA GLU A 57 68.73 -81.21 90.64
C GLU A 57 69.19 -81.19 89.18
N LEU A 58 68.71 -82.15 88.36
CA LEU A 58 69.09 -82.26 86.95
C LEU A 58 68.70 -81.02 86.12
N LYS A 59 67.59 -80.34 86.47
CA LYS A 59 67.14 -79.11 85.79
C LYS A 59 67.74 -77.83 86.37
N ALA A 60 68.40 -77.89 87.53
CA ALA A 60 68.86 -76.72 88.24
C ALA A 60 69.84 -75.90 87.39
N ASP A 61 70.85 -76.56 86.83
CA ASP A 61 71.90 -75.91 86.03
C ASP A 61 71.34 -75.31 84.74
N ALA A 62 70.44 -76.02 84.04
CA ALA A 62 69.81 -75.52 82.82
C ALA A 62 68.92 -74.30 83.07
N LEU A 63 68.14 -74.31 84.17
CA LEU A 63 67.32 -73.16 84.57
C LEU A 63 68.18 -71.98 85.04
N ALA A 64 69.28 -72.24 85.75
CA ALA A 64 70.23 -71.21 86.16
C ALA A 64 70.91 -70.58 84.95
N TYR A 65 71.32 -71.40 83.97
CA TYR A 65 71.92 -70.93 82.72
C TYR A 65 70.94 -70.10 81.90
N GLY A 66 69.69 -70.54 81.72
CA GLY A 66 68.67 -69.76 81.02
C GLY A 66 68.47 -68.37 81.64
N LYS A 67 68.36 -68.30 82.98
CA LYS A 67 68.27 -67.02 83.70
C LYS A 67 69.51 -66.14 83.50
N LEU A 68 70.70 -66.73 83.47
CA LEU A 68 71.95 -66.01 83.23
C LEU A 68 71.94 -65.38 81.83
N VAL A 69 71.56 -66.15 80.80
CA VAL A 69 71.45 -65.68 79.42
C VAL A 69 70.45 -64.53 79.30
N ASP A 70 69.25 -64.68 79.88
CA ASP A 70 68.23 -63.63 79.83
C ASP A 70 68.67 -62.36 80.55
N THR A 71 69.36 -62.51 81.69
CA THR A 71 69.89 -61.38 82.45
C THR A 71 70.96 -60.63 81.65
N GLU A 72 71.86 -61.37 81.02
CA GLU A 72 72.93 -60.80 80.22
C GLU A 72 72.39 -60.14 78.94
N ALA A 73 71.41 -60.75 78.28
CA ALA A 73 70.71 -60.16 77.14
C ALA A 73 70.05 -58.82 77.53
N LYS A 74 69.31 -58.78 78.64
CA LYS A 74 68.72 -57.53 79.17
C LYS A 74 69.78 -56.47 79.47
N ARG A 75 70.92 -56.88 80.05
CA ARG A 75 72.04 -55.97 80.35
C ARG A 75 72.65 -55.40 79.07
N ILE A 76 72.79 -56.20 78.02
CA ILE A 76 73.35 -55.77 76.73
C ILE A 76 72.36 -54.86 76.02
N THR A 77 71.09 -55.25 75.88
CA THR A 77 70.04 -54.43 75.26
C THR A 77 69.87 -53.09 75.95
N GLY A 78 69.82 -53.07 77.29
CA GLY A 78 69.72 -51.82 78.05
C GLY A 78 70.93 -50.89 77.89
N LYS A 79 72.10 -51.40 77.46
CA LYS A 79 73.26 -50.58 77.09
C LYS A 79 73.22 -50.10 75.63
N LEU A 80 72.60 -50.87 74.74
CA LEU A 80 72.49 -50.54 73.31
C LEU A 80 71.37 -49.51 73.05
N GLU A 81 70.24 -49.65 73.72
CA GLU A 81 69.05 -48.81 73.49
C GLU A 81 69.32 -47.29 73.64
N PRO A 82 70.05 -46.80 74.66
CA PRO A 82 70.39 -45.37 74.73
C PRO A 82 71.29 -44.90 73.57
N ILE A 83 72.15 -45.78 73.05
CA ILE A 83 73.04 -45.47 71.91
C ILE A 83 72.20 -45.34 70.64
N GLU A 84 71.32 -46.31 70.38
CA GLU A 84 70.39 -46.27 69.25
C GLU A 84 69.49 -45.03 69.30
N ASN A 85 68.90 -44.73 70.47
CA ASN A 85 68.08 -43.54 70.68
C ASN A 85 68.83 -42.21 70.52
N HIS A 86 70.15 -42.20 70.73
CA HIS A 86 70.97 -41.03 70.43
C HIS A 86 71.19 -40.90 68.92
N LEU A 87 71.56 -42.00 68.25
CA LEU A 87 71.83 -42.03 66.81
C LEU A 87 70.57 -41.72 65.98
N ASP A 88 69.41 -42.30 66.32
CA ASP A 88 68.11 -41.98 65.69
C ASP A 88 67.80 -40.48 65.81
N ARG A 89 68.08 -39.86 66.96
CA ARG A 89 67.87 -38.42 67.15
C ARG A 89 68.79 -37.58 66.28
N GLU A 90 70.06 -37.96 66.14
CA GLU A 90 71.00 -37.24 65.26
C GLU A 90 70.64 -37.41 63.79
N GLU A 91 70.25 -38.62 63.37
CA GLU A 91 69.77 -38.89 62.01
C GLU A 91 68.54 -38.05 61.68
N ARG A 92 67.56 -38.00 62.60
CA ARG A 92 66.33 -37.21 62.44
C ARG A 92 66.59 -35.73 62.21
N LYS A 93 67.60 -35.13 62.84
CA LYS A 93 67.95 -33.71 62.58
C LYS A 93 68.22 -33.46 61.10
N VAL A 94 68.91 -34.38 60.44
CA VAL A 94 69.26 -34.24 59.02
C VAL A 94 68.07 -34.56 58.14
N THR A 95 67.35 -35.66 58.41
CA THR A 95 66.21 -36.04 57.58
C THR A 95 65.06 -35.04 57.67
N ASP A 96 64.79 -34.50 58.86
CA ASP A 96 63.75 -33.50 59.08
C ASP A 96 64.12 -32.17 58.42
N GLU A 97 65.38 -31.75 58.49
CA GLU A 97 65.83 -30.52 57.82
C GLU A 97 65.83 -30.67 56.30
N GLN A 98 66.26 -31.81 55.74
CA GLN A 98 66.15 -32.09 54.31
C GLN A 98 64.70 -32.07 53.83
N LYS A 99 63.79 -32.65 54.63
CA LYS A 99 62.36 -32.62 54.34
C LYS A 99 61.85 -31.18 54.36
N ARG A 100 62.23 -30.39 55.36
CA ARG A 100 61.86 -28.97 55.46
C ARG A 100 62.38 -28.15 54.28
N ILE A 101 63.64 -28.33 53.88
CA ILE A 101 64.24 -27.63 52.74
C ILE A 101 63.48 -27.98 51.45
N LYS A 102 63.17 -29.26 51.25
CA LYS A 102 62.38 -29.71 50.10
C LYS A 102 60.98 -29.11 50.10
N GLU A 103 60.27 -29.12 51.23
CA GLU A 103 58.94 -28.52 51.35
C GLU A 103 58.96 -27.00 51.06
N ILE A 104 60.01 -26.29 51.51
CA ILE A 104 60.20 -24.88 51.19
C ILE A 104 60.47 -24.68 49.70
N ALA A 105 61.35 -25.48 49.09
CA ALA A 105 61.66 -25.41 47.67
C ALA A 105 60.42 -25.68 46.81
N ASP A 106 59.68 -26.76 47.10
CA ASP A 106 58.44 -27.11 46.41
C ASP A 106 57.38 -26.00 46.55
N ARG A 107 57.30 -25.35 47.72
CA ARG A 107 56.39 -24.22 47.94
C ARG A 107 56.81 -22.99 47.13
N LEU A 108 58.09 -22.63 47.14
CA LEU A 108 58.60 -21.47 46.39
C LEU A 108 58.42 -21.67 44.88
N GLU A 109 58.64 -22.89 44.38
CA GLU A 109 58.41 -23.24 42.98
C GLU A 109 56.92 -23.08 42.61
N ARG A 110 56.01 -23.60 43.45
CA ARG A 110 54.56 -23.42 43.23
C ARG A 110 54.14 -21.94 43.26
N GLU A 111 54.58 -21.18 44.27
CA GLU A 111 54.27 -19.75 44.36
C GLU A 111 54.81 -18.97 43.15
N MET A 112 55.99 -19.33 42.63
CA MET A 112 56.53 -18.74 41.42
C MET A 112 55.66 -19.06 40.20
N ILE A 113 55.26 -20.32 40.02
CA ILE A 113 54.41 -20.75 38.90
C ILE A 113 53.05 -20.06 38.97
N ASP A 114 52.44 -19.99 40.16
CA ASP A 114 51.16 -19.31 40.37
C ASP A 114 51.24 -17.82 39.99
N ARG A 115 52.30 -17.12 40.43
CA ARG A 115 52.53 -15.71 40.03
C ARG A 115 52.71 -15.55 38.53
N ARG A 116 53.41 -16.49 37.87
CA ARG A 116 53.56 -16.47 36.40
C ARG A 116 52.23 -16.65 35.70
N MET A 117 51.41 -17.60 36.16
CA MET A 117 50.07 -17.84 35.63
C MET A 117 49.17 -16.61 35.80
N GLU A 118 49.14 -16.00 36.98
CA GLU A 118 48.38 -14.78 37.25
C GLU A 118 48.83 -13.62 36.34
N SER A 119 50.14 -13.45 36.17
CA SER A 119 50.70 -12.38 35.32
C SER A 119 50.27 -12.55 33.87
N LEU A 120 50.34 -13.77 33.31
CA LEU A 120 49.90 -14.03 31.93
C LEU A 120 48.37 -13.90 31.77
N SER A 121 47.63 -14.39 32.76
CA SER A 121 46.16 -14.32 32.78
C SER A 121 45.64 -12.87 32.79
N SER A 122 46.36 -11.96 33.46
CA SER A 122 46.02 -10.52 33.46
C SER A 122 46.04 -9.88 32.06
N PHE A 123 46.76 -10.48 31.12
CA PHE A 123 46.83 -10.08 29.71
C PHE A 123 46.02 -11.01 28.78
N GLY A 124 45.20 -11.90 29.34
CA GLY A 124 44.36 -12.83 28.60
C GLY A 124 45.06 -14.07 28.04
N ASP A 125 46.33 -14.33 28.42
CA ASP A 125 47.06 -15.53 28.01
C ASP A 125 46.95 -16.61 29.11
N ASN A 126 45.94 -17.49 28.99
CA ASN A 126 45.69 -18.57 29.93
C ASN A 126 46.33 -19.87 29.43
N ARG A 127 47.46 -20.25 30.02
CA ARG A 127 48.21 -21.46 29.66
C ARG A 127 48.03 -22.57 30.69
N PRO A 128 48.14 -23.85 30.27
CA PRO A 128 48.15 -24.95 31.22
C PRO A 128 49.33 -24.87 32.21
N PHE A 129 49.10 -25.30 33.44
CA PHE A 129 50.10 -25.31 34.51
C PHE A 129 51.44 -25.95 34.09
N PHE A 130 51.40 -27.10 33.40
CA PHE A 130 52.61 -27.82 33.00
C PHE A 130 53.48 -27.05 32.02
N GLU A 131 52.90 -26.18 31.17
CA GLU A 131 53.67 -25.34 30.26
C GLU A 131 54.40 -24.25 31.04
N VAL A 132 53.70 -23.57 31.95
CA VAL A 132 54.29 -22.50 32.77
C VAL A 132 55.35 -23.04 33.73
N ALA A 133 55.14 -24.24 34.27
CA ALA A 133 56.09 -24.93 35.12
C ALA A 133 57.38 -25.33 34.39
N ALA A 134 57.29 -25.67 33.09
CA ALA A 134 58.44 -26.07 32.29
C ALA A 134 59.25 -24.90 31.71
N MET A 135 58.76 -23.66 31.84
CA MET A 135 59.42 -22.48 31.30
C MET A 135 60.57 -22.01 32.19
N ASP A 136 61.70 -21.72 31.58
CA ASP A 136 62.74 -20.91 32.22
C ASP A 136 62.32 -19.42 32.28
N ASP A 137 63.04 -18.65 33.10
CA ASP A 137 62.78 -17.23 33.32
C ASP A 137 62.80 -16.42 32.02
N GLY A 138 63.74 -16.70 31.11
CA GLY A 138 63.86 -15.99 29.85
C GLY A 138 62.68 -16.25 28.93
N THR A 139 62.24 -17.51 28.84
CA THR A 139 61.03 -17.88 28.09
C THR A 139 59.78 -17.24 28.67
N PHE A 140 59.64 -17.23 30.02
CA PHE A 140 58.51 -16.59 30.68
C PHE A 140 58.45 -15.08 30.37
N GLU A 141 59.55 -14.35 30.53
CA GLU A 141 59.60 -12.90 30.27
C GLU A 141 59.28 -12.56 28.82
N MET A 142 59.77 -13.36 27.86
CA MET A 142 59.46 -13.17 26.44
C MET A 142 57.96 -13.33 26.16
N ILE A 143 57.32 -14.35 26.74
CA ILE A 143 55.89 -14.61 26.56
C ILE A 143 55.06 -13.54 27.25
N LEU A 144 55.44 -13.14 28.47
CA LEU A 144 54.78 -12.07 29.21
C LEU A 144 54.81 -10.76 28.42
N ALA A 145 55.97 -10.39 27.87
CA ALA A 145 56.10 -9.20 27.03
C ALA A 145 55.21 -9.27 25.77
N ALA A 146 55.14 -10.45 25.13
CA ALA A 146 54.29 -10.65 23.96
C ALA A 146 52.79 -10.58 24.31
N ALA A 147 52.38 -11.15 25.44
CA ALA A 147 51.01 -11.09 25.96
C ALA A 147 50.62 -9.64 26.30
N HIS A 148 51.48 -8.92 27.01
CA HIS A 148 51.29 -7.50 27.33
C HIS A 148 51.16 -6.65 26.06
N ALA A 149 52.04 -6.84 25.07
CA ALA A 149 51.99 -6.08 23.81
C ALA A 149 50.68 -6.33 23.04
N LYS A 150 50.20 -7.58 22.99
CA LYS A 150 48.91 -7.91 22.38
C LYS A 150 47.74 -7.27 23.12
N TYR A 151 47.76 -7.34 24.45
CA TYR A 151 46.72 -6.76 25.29
C TYR A 151 46.62 -5.24 25.11
N GLU A 152 47.74 -4.53 25.14
CA GLU A 152 47.74 -3.06 24.94
C GLU A 152 47.35 -2.68 23.51
N ALA A 153 47.74 -3.47 22.50
CA ALA A 153 47.29 -3.25 21.12
C ALA A 153 45.77 -3.42 20.96
N GLU A 154 45.21 -4.46 21.58
CA GLU A 154 43.76 -4.72 21.57
C GLU A 154 42.99 -3.62 22.32
N LYS A 155 43.46 -3.25 23.51
CA LYS A 155 42.89 -2.16 24.30
C LYS A 155 42.90 -0.83 23.55
N LYS A 156 43.98 -0.53 22.84
CA LYS A 156 44.07 0.66 21.98
C LYS A 156 43.07 0.57 20.82
N ARG A 157 42.97 -0.57 20.15
CA ARG A 157 42.00 -0.80 19.06
C ARG A 157 40.57 -0.55 19.53
N LEU A 158 40.18 -1.10 20.69
CA LEU A 158 38.86 -0.89 21.27
C LEU A 158 38.61 0.58 21.65
N ALA A 159 39.62 1.27 22.20
CA ALA A 159 39.52 2.70 22.49
C ALA A 159 39.33 3.54 21.21
N ASP A 160 40.10 3.25 20.16
CA ASP A 160 39.99 3.92 18.86
C ASP A 160 38.62 3.63 18.20
N GLU A 161 38.09 2.40 18.32
CA GLU A 161 36.77 2.02 17.83
C GLU A 161 35.64 2.76 18.56
N GLU A 162 35.71 2.86 19.89
CA GLU A 162 34.72 3.61 20.68
C GLU A 162 34.75 5.11 20.37
N VAL A 163 35.95 5.68 20.17
CA VAL A 163 36.09 7.08 19.71
C VAL A 163 35.47 7.26 18.33
N ALA A 164 35.72 6.34 17.40
CA ALA A 164 35.14 6.38 16.06
C ALA A 164 33.62 6.21 16.08
N ARG A 165 33.09 5.29 16.90
CA ARG A 165 31.65 5.08 17.08
C ARG A 165 30.97 6.33 17.65
N LYS A 166 31.59 6.97 18.64
CA LYS A 166 31.07 8.22 19.22
C LYS A 166 31.07 9.35 18.20
N ALA A 167 32.17 9.52 17.46
CA ALA A 167 32.27 10.53 16.41
C ALA A 167 31.23 10.30 15.30
N GLU A 168 30.99 9.05 14.90
CA GLU A 168 29.97 8.70 13.91
C GLU A 168 28.56 8.97 14.43
N SER A 169 28.26 8.61 15.69
CA SER A 169 26.98 8.92 16.33
C SER A 169 26.71 10.43 16.38
N GLU A 170 27.71 11.23 16.77
CA GLU A 170 27.61 12.69 16.78
C GLU A 170 27.45 13.29 15.38
N ARG A 171 28.02 12.64 14.35
CA ARG A 171 27.83 13.05 12.95
C ARG A 171 26.41 12.75 12.48
N LEU A 172 25.90 11.54 12.76
CA LEU A 172 24.53 11.15 12.41
C LEU A 172 23.49 12.01 13.12
N GLU A 173 23.71 12.36 14.39
CA GLU A 173 22.83 13.26 15.13
C GLU A 173 22.83 14.67 14.53
N ARG A 174 24.01 15.21 14.17
CA ARG A 174 24.10 16.50 13.46
C ARG A 174 23.34 16.49 12.14
N VAL A 175 23.52 15.46 11.33
CA VAL A 175 22.80 15.31 10.05
C VAL A 175 21.29 15.24 10.28
N ARG A 176 20.83 14.49 11.29
CA ARG A 176 19.42 14.40 11.63
C ARG A 176 18.84 15.76 12.05
N LEU A 177 19.55 16.50 12.91
CA LEU A 177 19.14 17.84 13.34
C LEU A 177 19.08 18.82 12.17
N GLU A 178 20.04 18.75 11.25
CA GLU A 178 20.05 19.57 10.04
C GLU A 178 18.88 19.23 9.12
N GLN A 179 18.60 17.95 8.89
CA GLN A 179 17.44 17.49 8.11
C GLN A 179 16.11 17.90 8.76
N GLU A 180 15.98 17.82 10.08
CA GLU A 180 14.78 18.23 10.80
C GLU A 180 14.58 19.75 10.71
N ALA A 181 15.66 20.54 10.85
CA ALA A 181 15.63 21.99 10.68
C ALA A 181 15.29 22.40 9.23
N GLU A 182 15.83 21.71 8.24
CA GLU A 182 15.52 21.95 6.83
C GLU A 182 14.08 21.57 6.49
N ALA A 183 13.60 20.42 6.97
CA ALA A 183 12.20 20.02 6.82
C ALA A 183 11.24 21.02 7.46
N ALA A 184 11.58 21.54 8.65
CA ALA A 184 10.80 22.58 9.32
C ALA A 184 10.78 23.89 8.50
N ARG A 185 11.92 24.30 7.93
CA ARG A 185 12.00 25.47 7.03
C ARG A 185 11.15 25.28 5.77
N LEU A 186 11.22 24.11 5.14
CA LEU A 186 10.43 23.79 3.96
C LEU A 186 8.93 23.78 4.28
N ALA A 187 8.52 23.23 5.42
CA ALA A 187 7.15 23.26 5.88
C ALA A 187 6.65 24.70 6.13
N GLU A 188 7.47 25.56 6.74
CA GLU A 188 7.12 26.97 6.94
C GLU A 188 6.97 27.72 5.60
N VAL A 189 7.87 27.47 4.65
CA VAL A 189 7.76 28.03 3.29
C VAL A 189 6.49 27.54 2.60
N GLN A 190 6.18 26.25 2.69
CA GLN A 190 4.96 25.69 2.08
C GLN A 190 3.70 26.30 2.68
N LEU A 191 3.63 26.47 4.01
CA LEU A 191 2.49 27.13 4.65
C LEU A 191 2.30 28.57 4.16
N LYS A 192 3.39 29.31 3.92
CA LYS A 192 3.32 30.67 3.35
C LYS A 192 2.82 30.65 1.91
N ILE A 193 3.27 29.68 1.10
CA ILE A 193 2.78 29.51 -0.27
C ILE A 193 1.29 29.17 -0.27
N ASP A 194 0.86 28.21 0.56
CA ASP A 194 -0.53 27.79 0.66
C ASP A 194 -1.43 28.95 1.14
N GLU A 195 -0.96 29.76 2.09
CA GLU A 195 -1.68 30.95 2.55
C GLU A 195 -1.79 32.00 1.43
N GLN A 196 -0.72 32.22 0.66
CA GLN A 196 -0.74 33.12 -0.49
C GLN A 196 -1.68 32.61 -1.59
N GLU A 197 -1.65 31.32 -1.90
CA GLU A 197 -2.59 30.72 -2.86
C GLU A 197 -4.03 30.85 -2.39
N ARG A 198 -4.30 30.65 -1.10
CA ARG A 198 -5.65 30.83 -0.55
C ARG A 198 -6.12 32.28 -0.72
N LYS A 199 -5.28 33.25 -0.37
CA LYS A 199 -5.59 34.69 -0.57
C LYS A 199 -5.84 35.01 -2.03
N TRP A 200 -4.96 34.55 -2.92
CA TRP A 200 -5.12 34.75 -4.37
C TRP A 200 -6.40 34.11 -4.91
N ARG A 201 -6.75 32.90 -4.45
CA ARG A 201 -8.01 32.24 -4.83
C ARG A 201 -9.22 33.00 -4.32
N GLU A 202 -9.19 33.48 -3.07
CA GLU A 202 -10.27 34.29 -2.50
C GLU A 202 -10.46 35.59 -3.28
N GLU A 203 -9.38 36.32 -3.55
CA GLU A 203 -9.38 37.53 -4.39
C GLU A 203 -9.91 37.24 -5.80
N LEU A 204 -9.48 36.14 -6.43
CA LEU A 204 -9.97 35.74 -7.75
C LEU A 204 -11.46 35.39 -7.73
N THR A 205 -11.94 34.68 -6.70
CA THR A 205 -13.37 34.35 -6.59
C THR A 205 -14.22 35.60 -6.38
N GLU A 206 -13.74 36.55 -5.58
CA GLU A 206 -14.44 37.80 -5.32
C GLU A 206 -14.44 38.70 -6.56
N ALA A 207 -13.32 38.81 -7.26
CA ALA A 207 -13.23 39.52 -8.54
C ALA A 207 -14.21 38.94 -9.58
N ASN A 208 -14.26 37.61 -9.71
CA ASN A 208 -15.22 36.94 -10.60
C ASN A 208 -16.68 37.17 -10.17
N ARG A 209 -16.97 37.24 -8.87
CA ARG A 209 -18.31 37.54 -8.36
C ARG A 209 -18.73 38.96 -8.74
N ILE A 210 -17.85 39.94 -8.50
CA ILE A 210 -18.08 41.36 -8.85
C ILE A 210 -18.27 41.51 -10.36
N GLU A 211 -17.44 40.84 -11.17
CA GLU A 211 -17.56 40.87 -12.63
C GLU A 211 -18.88 40.24 -13.11
N ARG A 212 -19.27 39.09 -12.56
CA ARG A 212 -20.57 38.46 -12.86
C ARG A 212 -21.75 39.36 -12.48
N GLU A 213 -21.71 39.98 -11.31
CA GLU A 213 -22.76 40.90 -10.86
C GLU A 213 -22.85 42.13 -11.77
N SER A 214 -21.71 42.67 -12.22
CA SER A 214 -21.65 43.77 -13.19
C SER A 214 -22.25 43.36 -14.53
N ILE A 215 -21.86 42.19 -15.06
CA ILE A 215 -22.37 41.65 -16.33
C ILE A 215 -23.87 41.37 -16.24
N GLU A 216 -24.36 40.81 -15.13
CA GLU A 216 -25.79 40.55 -14.92
C GLU A 216 -26.59 41.84 -14.79
N ALA A 217 -26.07 42.84 -14.07
CA ALA A 217 -26.70 44.15 -13.97
C ALA A 217 -26.78 44.86 -15.33
N GLU A 218 -25.71 44.78 -16.13
CA GLU A 218 -25.69 45.34 -17.49
C GLU A 218 -26.63 44.58 -18.42
N ARG A 219 -26.66 43.24 -18.36
CA ARG A 219 -27.64 42.42 -19.09
C ARG A 219 -29.07 42.74 -18.72
N ARG A 220 -29.38 42.99 -17.44
CA ARG A 220 -30.72 43.41 -17.00
C ARG A 220 -31.09 44.78 -17.57
N LYS A 221 -30.18 45.75 -17.54
CA LYS A 221 -30.40 47.07 -18.16
C LYS A 221 -30.65 46.96 -19.66
N ILE A 222 -29.88 46.13 -20.36
CA ILE A 222 -30.05 45.88 -21.80
C ILE A 222 -31.39 45.18 -22.07
N ALA A 223 -31.76 44.18 -21.26
CA ALA A 223 -33.04 43.48 -21.39
C ALA A 223 -34.24 44.40 -21.14
N GLU A 224 -34.19 45.26 -20.12
CA GLU A 224 -35.22 46.26 -19.83
C GLU A 224 -35.33 47.31 -20.95
N ALA A 225 -34.20 47.79 -21.48
CA ALA A 225 -34.19 48.71 -22.61
C ALA A 225 -34.78 48.07 -23.87
N ASN A 226 -34.38 46.83 -24.19
CA ASN A 226 -34.93 46.09 -25.32
C ASN A 226 -36.43 45.80 -25.15
N ALA A 227 -36.89 45.46 -23.95
CA ALA A 227 -38.30 45.25 -23.68
C ALA A 227 -39.14 46.53 -23.88
N LYS A 228 -38.62 47.70 -23.49
CA LYS A 228 -39.27 48.99 -23.76
C LYS A 228 -39.33 49.30 -25.26
N ILE A 229 -38.23 49.10 -25.98
CA ILE A 229 -38.16 49.30 -27.42
C ILE A 229 -39.16 48.38 -28.15
N GLU A 230 -39.25 47.11 -27.76
CA GLU A 230 -40.20 46.17 -28.37
C GLU A 230 -41.66 46.49 -28.01
N ALA A 231 -41.93 46.95 -26.78
CA ALA A 231 -43.26 47.44 -26.41
C ALA A 231 -43.69 48.68 -27.20
N GLU A 232 -42.77 49.64 -27.41
CA GLU A 232 -43.01 50.83 -28.23
C GLU A 232 -43.21 50.48 -29.71
N LYS A 233 -42.39 49.58 -30.27
CA LYS A 233 -42.57 49.08 -31.64
C LYS A 233 -43.91 48.40 -31.82
N LYS A 234 -44.29 47.52 -30.89
CA LYS A 234 -45.57 46.81 -30.95
C LYS A 234 -46.76 47.77 -30.85
N ALA A 235 -46.69 48.78 -30.00
CA ALA A 235 -47.70 49.83 -29.91
C ALA A 235 -47.80 50.62 -31.23
N LEU A 236 -46.67 50.98 -31.82
CA LEU A 236 -46.61 51.69 -33.11
C LEU A 236 -47.15 50.83 -34.26
N GLU A 237 -46.85 49.53 -34.28
CA GLU A 237 -47.36 48.59 -35.28
C GLU A 237 -48.87 48.34 -35.12
N ASP A 238 -49.36 48.20 -33.90
CA ASP A 238 -50.80 48.07 -33.63
C ASP A 238 -51.57 49.36 -34.01
N ASP A 239 -50.99 50.54 -33.79
CA ASP A 239 -51.58 51.81 -34.21
C ASP A 239 -51.56 51.99 -35.73
N LYS A 240 -50.45 51.62 -36.40
CA LYS A 240 -50.39 51.57 -37.86
C LYS A 240 -51.41 50.60 -38.45
N ARG A 241 -51.60 49.43 -37.83
CA ARG A 241 -52.60 48.43 -38.27
C ARG A 241 -54.01 48.99 -38.14
N LYS A 242 -54.36 49.62 -37.01
CA LYS A 242 -55.67 50.27 -36.83
C LYS A 242 -55.91 51.39 -37.83
N GLU A 243 -54.88 52.20 -38.12
CA GLU A 243 -55.01 53.28 -39.10
C GLU A 243 -55.17 52.74 -40.53
N GLN A 244 -54.48 51.65 -40.86
CA GLN A 244 -54.60 50.97 -42.14
C GLN A 244 -55.99 50.34 -42.29
N GLU A 245 -56.50 49.64 -41.28
CA GLU A 245 -57.86 49.09 -41.26
C GLU A 245 -58.94 50.18 -41.42
N ARG A 246 -58.71 51.37 -40.85
CA ARG A 246 -59.60 52.53 -41.03
C ARG A 246 -59.57 53.04 -42.47
N LYS A 247 -58.38 53.19 -43.06
CA LYS A 247 -58.21 53.60 -44.46
C LYS A 247 -58.83 52.58 -45.42
N ASP A 248 -58.63 51.29 -45.15
CA ASP A 248 -59.17 50.22 -45.96
C ASP A 248 -60.71 50.17 -45.86
N ARG A 249 -61.30 50.47 -44.68
CA ARG A 249 -62.76 50.66 -44.53
C ARG A 249 -63.30 51.88 -45.27
N GLU A 250 -62.62 53.01 -45.19
CA GLU A 250 -63.01 54.24 -45.90
C GLU A 250 -62.96 54.03 -47.43
N ILE A 251 -61.92 53.33 -47.92
CA ILE A 251 -61.80 52.95 -49.33
C ILE A 251 -62.91 51.97 -49.73
N PHE A 252 -63.21 50.97 -48.90
CA PHE A 252 -64.29 50.01 -49.16
C PHE A 252 -65.68 50.68 -49.20
N GLU A 253 -65.97 51.60 -48.29
CA GLU A 253 -67.22 52.38 -48.31
C GLU A 253 -67.31 53.32 -49.51
N ALA A 254 -66.20 53.95 -49.91
CA ALA A 254 -66.13 54.78 -51.11
C ALA A 254 -66.37 53.94 -52.37
N GLN A 255 -65.71 52.79 -52.49
CA GLN A 255 -65.90 51.85 -53.60
C GLN A 255 -67.31 51.25 -53.62
N ALA A 256 -67.91 50.97 -52.46
CA ALA A 256 -69.29 50.50 -52.40
C ALA A 256 -70.29 51.58 -52.88
N LYS A 257 -70.06 52.85 -52.53
CA LYS A 257 -70.88 53.98 -53.03
C LYS A 257 -70.67 54.22 -54.53
N GLU A 258 -69.44 54.12 -55.01
CA GLU A 258 -69.10 54.27 -56.43
C GLU A 258 -69.69 53.12 -57.26
N ASN A 259 -69.56 51.87 -56.80
CA ASN A 259 -70.17 50.72 -57.47
C ASN A 259 -71.70 50.77 -57.45
N ALA A 260 -72.32 51.31 -56.40
CA ALA A 260 -73.76 51.53 -56.36
C ALA A 260 -74.22 52.63 -57.34
N TRP A 261 -73.41 53.68 -57.52
CA TRP A 261 -73.65 54.73 -58.51
C TRP A 261 -73.48 54.21 -59.95
N ILE A 262 -72.40 53.46 -60.22
CA ILE A 262 -72.15 52.81 -61.53
C ILE A 262 -73.24 51.78 -61.85
N ALA A 263 -73.73 51.01 -60.87
CA ALA A 263 -74.83 50.07 -61.07
C ALA A 263 -76.18 50.78 -61.35
N ALA A 264 -76.43 51.93 -60.72
CA ALA A 264 -77.62 52.74 -60.98
C ALA A 264 -77.57 53.40 -62.37
N GLU A 265 -76.40 53.87 -62.79
CA GLU A 265 -76.17 54.44 -64.12
C GLU A 265 -76.21 53.35 -65.22
N GLY A 266 -75.64 52.18 -64.94
CA GLY A 266 -75.72 51.00 -65.81
C GLY A 266 -77.15 50.49 -65.99
N ALA A 267 -77.95 50.43 -64.93
CA ALA A 267 -79.37 50.06 -65.00
C ALA A 267 -80.22 51.08 -65.77
N ALA A 268 -79.90 52.38 -65.66
CA ALA A 268 -80.55 53.43 -66.45
C ALA A 268 -80.17 53.36 -67.94
N ALA A 269 -78.89 53.09 -68.25
CA ALA A 269 -78.39 52.93 -69.61
C ALA A 269 -78.91 51.64 -70.27
N GLU A 270 -79.03 50.53 -69.53
CA GLU A 270 -79.56 49.27 -70.06
C GLU A 270 -81.07 49.37 -70.37
N LYS A 271 -81.84 50.09 -69.53
CA LYS A 271 -83.25 50.40 -69.81
C LYS A 271 -83.40 51.27 -71.06
N ALA A 272 -82.56 52.32 -71.21
CA ALA A 272 -82.54 53.17 -72.39
C ALA A 272 -82.09 52.43 -73.67
N GLN A 273 -81.13 51.51 -73.57
CA GLN A 273 -80.69 50.68 -74.71
C GLN A 273 -81.73 49.63 -75.10
N ARG A 274 -82.50 49.09 -74.15
CA ARG A 274 -83.59 48.14 -74.43
C ARG A 274 -84.76 48.83 -75.13
N GLU A 275 -85.15 50.01 -74.67
CA GLU A 275 -86.16 50.85 -75.34
C GLU A 275 -85.71 51.30 -76.74
N ALA A 276 -84.41 51.61 -76.92
CA ALA A 276 -83.84 51.94 -78.23
C ALA A 276 -83.72 50.72 -79.18
N ARG A 277 -83.46 49.50 -78.66
CA ARG A 277 -83.43 48.25 -79.45
C ARG A 277 -84.84 47.83 -79.90
N GLU A 278 -85.83 47.95 -79.04
CA GLU A 278 -87.24 47.66 -79.39
C GLU A 278 -87.79 48.68 -80.41
N ALA A 279 -87.37 49.95 -80.35
CA ALA A 279 -87.68 50.95 -81.38
C ALA A 279 -86.96 50.67 -82.71
N LYS A 280 -85.71 50.18 -82.68
CA LYS A 280 -84.94 49.80 -83.89
C LYS A 280 -85.49 48.55 -84.57
N GLU A 281 -85.88 47.52 -83.84
CA GLU A 281 -86.49 46.30 -84.40
C GLU A 281 -87.88 46.55 -84.99
N LYS A 282 -88.65 47.50 -84.44
CA LYS A 282 -89.95 47.90 -84.99
C LYS A 282 -89.78 48.71 -86.28
N ALA A 283 -88.77 49.59 -86.33
CA ALA A 283 -88.40 50.32 -87.53
C ALA A 283 -87.79 49.41 -88.63
N GLU A 284 -86.98 48.42 -88.27
CA GLU A 284 -86.40 47.47 -89.24
C GLU A 284 -87.43 46.48 -89.80
N LYS A 285 -88.47 46.09 -89.04
CA LYS A 285 -89.59 45.28 -89.55
C LYS A 285 -90.51 46.08 -90.49
N GLU A 286 -90.74 47.36 -90.23
CA GLU A 286 -91.48 48.24 -91.17
C GLU A 286 -90.68 48.56 -92.45
N VAL A 287 -89.35 48.68 -92.37
CA VAL A 287 -88.48 48.89 -93.54
C VAL A 287 -88.33 47.59 -94.37
N PHE A 288 -88.33 46.41 -93.75
CA PHE A 288 -88.26 45.11 -94.44
C PHE A 288 -89.59 44.73 -95.14
N GLU A 289 -90.75 45.05 -94.56
CA GLU A 289 -92.04 44.83 -95.24
C GLU A 289 -92.32 45.83 -96.37
N LYS A 290 -91.83 47.08 -96.28
CA LYS A 290 -91.92 48.05 -97.38
C LYS A 290 -90.94 47.73 -98.53
N ALA A 291 -89.79 47.11 -98.23
CA ALA A 291 -88.82 46.64 -99.23
C ALA A 291 -89.25 45.36 -99.98
N ARG A 292 -90.24 44.61 -99.46
CA ARG A 292 -90.81 43.43 -100.14
C ARG A 292 -91.91 43.78 -101.16
N ALA A 293 -92.50 44.99 -101.07
CA ALA A 293 -93.52 45.48 -101.99
C ALA A 293 -92.96 46.23 -103.23
N ASP A 294 -91.76 46.82 -103.15
CA ASP A 294 -91.09 47.50 -104.28
C ASP A 294 -90.30 46.56 -105.22
N ALA A 295 -90.18 45.27 -104.88
CA ALA A 295 -89.44 44.25 -105.65
C ALA A 295 -90.29 43.48 -106.70
N LEU A 296 -91.55 43.89 -106.93
CA LEU A 296 -92.52 43.23 -107.84
C LEU A 296 -93.09 44.17 -108.92
N GLU A 297 -92.49 45.33 -109.18
CA GLU A 297 -92.95 46.28 -110.22
C GLU A 297 -92.24 46.02 -111.58
N PRO A 298 -92.96 45.93 -112.72
CA PRO A 298 -92.38 45.69 -114.04
C PRO A 298 -91.43 46.80 -114.51
N ASP A 299 -90.31 46.45 -115.16
CA ASP A 299 -89.21 47.36 -115.54
C ASP A 299 -89.62 48.59 -116.40
N LYS A 300 -90.78 48.53 -117.07
CA LYS A 300 -91.41 49.67 -117.76
C LYS A 300 -91.60 50.89 -116.86
N HIS A 301 -91.97 50.69 -115.60
CA HIS A 301 -92.21 51.78 -114.65
C HIS A 301 -90.92 52.43 -114.15
N ARG A 302 -89.81 51.69 -114.14
CA ARG A 302 -88.47 52.21 -113.79
C ARG A 302 -87.93 53.17 -114.85
N LEU A 303 -88.16 52.89 -116.14
CA LEU A 303 -87.79 53.80 -117.24
C LEU A 303 -88.58 55.12 -117.21
N VAL A 304 -89.88 55.07 -116.89
CA VAL A 304 -90.72 56.28 -116.73
C VAL A 304 -90.25 57.11 -115.53
N ARG A 305 -89.87 56.47 -114.42
CA ARG A 305 -89.37 57.17 -113.23
C ARG A 305 -88.02 57.84 -113.50
N TYR A 306 -87.12 57.20 -114.26
CA TYR A 306 -85.85 57.81 -114.70
C TYR A 306 -86.09 59.04 -115.60
N GLY A 307 -87.04 58.97 -116.54
CA GLY A 307 -87.41 60.12 -117.35
C GLY A 307 -87.96 61.29 -116.53
N LYS A 308 -88.76 61.01 -115.49
CA LYS A 308 -89.31 62.06 -114.62
C LYS A 308 -88.22 62.76 -113.79
N ALA A 309 -87.23 62.01 -113.30
CA ALA A 309 -86.10 62.56 -112.54
C ALA A 309 -85.23 63.53 -113.37
N LEU A 310 -85.12 63.33 -114.68
CA LEU A 310 -84.41 64.26 -115.58
C LEU A 310 -85.19 65.57 -115.82
N MET A 311 -86.53 65.59 -115.66
CA MET A 311 -87.30 66.84 -115.70
C MET A 311 -87.12 67.69 -114.44
N ASP A 312 -86.88 67.05 -113.30
CA ASP A 312 -86.80 67.71 -112.00
C ASP A 312 -85.41 68.29 -111.69
N VAL A 313 -84.48 68.27 -112.66
CA VAL A 313 -83.19 68.97 -112.52
C VAL A 313 -83.44 70.48 -112.54
N PRO A 314 -83.14 71.20 -111.43
CA PRO A 314 -83.46 72.62 -111.30
C PRO A 314 -82.71 73.46 -112.33
N ARG A 315 -83.43 74.39 -112.96
CA ARG A 315 -82.88 75.26 -114.00
C ARG A 315 -82.21 76.49 -113.38
N PRO A 316 -81.02 76.89 -113.86
CA PRO A 316 -80.37 78.11 -113.39
C PRO A 316 -81.08 79.35 -113.91
N GLU A 317 -81.24 80.37 -113.07
CA GLU A 317 -81.64 81.70 -113.51
C GLU A 317 -80.48 82.38 -114.25
N LEU A 318 -80.69 82.73 -115.52
CA LEU A 318 -79.69 83.42 -116.34
C LEU A 318 -80.13 84.86 -116.59
N LYS A 319 -79.19 85.81 -116.54
CA LYS A 319 -79.46 87.24 -116.79
C LYS A 319 -79.19 87.65 -118.25
N ASP A 320 -78.24 86.98 -118.90
CA ASP A 320 -77.85 87.22 -120.29
C ASP A 320 -78.85 86.64 -121.31
N LYS A 321 -79.08 87.34 -122.43
CA LYS A 321 -80.11 86.96 -123.41
C LYS A 321 -79.65 85.78 -124.29
N GLU A 322 -78.39 85.72 -124.69
CA GLU A 322 -77.83 84.63 -125.49
C GLU A 322 -77.75 83.34 -124.65
N ALA A 323 -77.37 83.45 -123.38
CA ALA A 323 -77.36 82.34 -122.44
C ALA A 323 -78.76 81.75 -122.17
N LYS A 324 -79.81 82.59 -122.14
CA LYS A 324 -81.20 82.13 -122.04
C LYS A 324 -81.63 81.33 -123.28
N GLU A 325 -81.26 81.77 -124.47
CA GLU A 325 -81.57 81.06 -125.72
C GLU A 325 -80.88 79.69 -125.78
N ILE A 326 -79.63 79.59 -125.33
CA ILE A 326 -78.90 78.32 -125.19
C ILE A 326 -79.61 77.39 -124.19
N LEU A 327 -80.01 77.91 -123.03
CA LEU A 327 -80.74 77.12 -122.02
C LEU A 327 -82.09 76.63 -122.55
N VAL A 328 -82.83 77.46 -123.30
CA VAL A 328 -84.10 77.08 -123.94
C VAL A 328 -83.87 75.97 -124.97
N TYR A 329 -82.84 76.07 -125.80
CA TYR A 329 -82.50 75.02 -126.77
C TYR A 329 -82.13 73.70 -126.09
N ALA A 330 -81.26 73.75 -125.09
CA ALA A 330 -80.85 72.57 -124.30
C ALA A 330 -82.05 71.92 -123.60
N THR A 331 -82.96 72.73 -123.05
CA THR A 331 -84.19 72.23 -122.41
C THR A 331 -85.12 71.57 -123.43
N GLY A 332 -85.24 72.13 -124.63
CA GLY A 332 -86.00 71.54 -125.74
C GLY A 332 -85.43 70.20 -126.20
N ALA A 333 -84.10 70.08 -126.28
CA ALA A 333 -83.43 68.83 -126.62
C ALA A 333 -83.66 67.73 -125.56
N VAL A 334 -83.54 68.08 -124.27
CA VAL A 334 -83.86 67.17 -123.16
C VAL A 334 -85.33 66.75 -123.20
N TYR A 335 -86.26 67.68 -123.45
CA TYR A 335 -87.68 67.35 -123.56
C TYR A 335 -87.97 66.35 -124.70
N GLN A 336 -87.26 66.43 -125.84
CA GLN A 336 -87.44 65.45 -126.92
C GLN A 336 -86.84 64.08 -126.61
N ILE A 337 -85.70 64.02 -125.92
CA ILE A 337 -85.15 62.76 -125.40
C ILE A 337 -86.17 62.10 -124.46
N LEU A 338 -86.79 62.88 -123.57
CA LEU A 338 -87.80 62.40 -122.63
C LEU A 338 -89.09 61.94 -123.31
N LYS A 339 -89.56 62.67 -124.32
CA LYS A 339 -90.72 62.26 -125.12
C LYS A 339 -90.47 60.94 -125.86
N ASN A 340 -89.25 60.72 -126.33
CA ASN A 340 -88.86 59.45 -126.94
C ASN A 340 -88.79 58.30 -125.93
N ILE A 341 -88.24 58.54 -124.73
CA ILE A 341 -88.21 57.54 -123.64
C ILE A 341 -89.64 57.19 -123.21
N ALA A 342 -90.54 58.17 -123.05
CA ALA A 342 -91.94 57.93 -122.71
C ALA A 342 -92.67 57.12 -123.80
N LYS A 343 -92.46 57.45 -125.08
CA LYS A 343 -93.07 56.74 -126.21
C LYS A 343 -92.55 55.31 -126.36
N GLN A 344 -91.23 55.10 -126.23
CA GLN A 344 -90.63 53.76 -126.29
C GLN A 344 -90.99 52.92 -125.06
N ALA A 345 -91.14 53.53 -123.88
CA ALA A 345 -91.62 52.85 -122.68
C ALA A 345 -93.09 52.42 -122.79
N GLU A 346 -93.97 53.17 -123.46
CA GLU A 346 -95.34 52.74 -123.73
C GLU A 346 -95.42 51.51 -124.64
N GLU A 347 -94.50 51.38 -125.61
CA GLU A 347 -94.39 50.27 -126.57
C GLU A 347 -93.69 49.01 -126.00
N LEU A 348 -93.08 49.10 -124.81
CA LEU A 348 -92.58 47.95 -124.04
C LEU A 348 -93.76 47.17 -123.45
N LYS A 349 -93.91 45.90 -123.87
CA LYS A 349 -94.93 44.95 -123.41
C LYS A 349 -94.69 44.48 -121.99
#